data_AF-A0A133U4F0-F1
#
_entry.id   AF-A0A133U4F0-F1
#
_cell.length_a   1.000
_cell.length_b   1.000
_cell.length_c   1.000
_cell.angle_alpha   90.00
_cell.angle_beta   90.00
_cell.angle_gamma   90.00
#
_symmetry.space_group_name_H-M   'P 1'
#
loop_
_entity.id
_entity.type
_entity.pdbx_description
1 polymer ?
#
loop_
_entity_poly.entity_id
_entity_poly.type
_entity_poly.pdbx_seq_one_letter_code
_entity_poly.pdbx_strand_id
1 'polypeptide(L)'
;MPDGQGGQPIFILSEDTERQKGRDAQESNIRAGKIIGDTVRSTLGPKGMDKMLVDSMGDVVITNDGATILNEMDVEHPGAEMVIEVAETQEEEVGDGTTTA
;
A
#
# COMPACT_ATOMS: atom_id res chain seq x y z
N MET A 1 6.83 -54.53 -21.62
CA MET A 1 6.37 -53.15 -21.38
C MET A 1 6.89 -52.73 -20.02
N PRO A 2 7.77 -51.73 -19.90
CA PRO A 2 8.03 -51.06 -18.64
C PRO A 2 7.30 -49.71 -18.63
N ASP A 3 6.23 -49.63 -17.84
CA ASP A 3 5.56 -48.38 -17.47
C ASP A 3 6.43 -47.67 -16.43
N GLY A 4 7.12 -46.61 -16.85
CA GLY A 4 8.01 -45.85 -15.99
C GLY A 4 8.12 -44.41 -16.46
N GLN A 5 7.26 -43.55 -15.91
CA GLN A 5 7.53 -42.18 -15.49
C GLN A 5 6.20 -41.49 -15.16
N GLY A 6 5.76 -41.64 -13.91
CA GLY A 6 4.88 -40.63 -13.31
C GLY A 6 5.67 -39.34 -13.26
N GLY A 7 5.32 -38.36 -14.10
CA GLY A 7 5.92 -37.04 -14.08
C GLY A 7 5.80 -36.47 -12.67
N GLN A 8 6.95 -36.21 -12.05
CA GLN A 8 7.01 -35.61 -10.73
C GLN A 8 6.18 -34.32 -10.75
N PRO A 9 5.22 -34.11 -9.82
CA PRO A 9 4.42 -32.90 -9.80
C PRO A 9 5.34 -31.68 -9.68
N ILE A 10 5.24 -30.78 -10.66
CA ILE A 10 5.98 -29.53 -10.69
C ILE A 10 5.19 -28.51 -9.89
N PHE A 11 5.68 -28.17 -8.69
CA PHE A 11 5.19 -27.04 -7.92
C PHE A 11 5.74 -25.76 -8.57
N ILE A 12 4.88 -25.02 -9.28
CA ILE A 12 5.23 -23.74 -9.92
C ILE A 12 5.35 -22.61 -8.89
N LEU A 13 4.68 -22.77 -7.74
CA LEU A 13 4.67 -21.81 -6.64
C LEU A 13 4.93 -22.56 -5.32
N SER A 14 5.56 -21.89 -4.37
CA SER A 14 5.74 -22.40 -3.01
C SER A 14 4.39 -22.63 -2.33
N GLU A 15 4.33 -23.57 -1.39
CA GLU A 15 3.09 -23.93 -0.68
C GLU A 15 2.44 -22.73 0.05
N ASP A 16 3.26 -21.77 0.50
CA ASP A 16 2.81 -20.55 1.19
C ASP A 16 2.41 -19.40 0.24
N THR A 17 2.36 -19.65 -1.08
CA THR A 17 2.03 -18.58 -2.04
C THR A 17 0.53 -18.36 -2.11
N GLU A 18 0.08 -17.23 -1.60
CA GLU A 18 -1.29 -16.76 -1.81
C GLU A 18 -1.48 -16.18 -3.22
N ARG A 19 -2.59 -16.53 -3.87
CA ARG A 19 -2.90 -16.02 -5.21
C ARG A 19 -4.36 -15.60 -5.30
N GLN A 20 -4.57 -14.29 -5.34
CA GLN A 20 -5.87 -13.70 -5.65
C GLN A 20 -6.01 -13.48 -7.17
N LYS A 21 -7.21 -13.69 -7.73
CA LYS A 21 -7.48 -13.55 -9.17
C LYS A 21 -8.83 -12.93 -9.44
N GLY A 22 -8.98 -12.36 -10.64
CA GLY A 22 -10.27 -11.90 -11.14
C GLY A 22 -10.82 -10.74 -10.32
N ARG A 23 -12.12 -10.79 -10.02
CA ARG A 23 -12.83 -9.70 -9.33
C ARG A 23 -12.35 -9.48 -7.90
N ASP A 24 -12.00 -10.55 -7.20
CA ASP A 24 -11.57 -10.46 -5.79
C ASP A 24 -10.25 -9.68 -5.69
N ALA A 25 -9.29 -9.94 -6.59
CA ALA A 25 -8.04 -9.19 -6.66
C ALA A 25 -8.27 -7.71 -7.01
N GLN A 26 -9.19 -7.42 -7.93
CA GLN A 26 -9.55 -6.04 -8.29
C GLN A 26 -10.18 -5.31 -7.10
N GLU A 27 -11.10 -5.95 -6.39
CA GLU A 27 -11.75 -5.36 -5.23
C GLU A 27 -10.77 -5.11 -4.09
N SER A 28 -9.85 -6.05 -3.83
CA SER A 28 -8.78 -5.88 -2.85
C SER A 28 -7.92 -4.66 -3.18
N ASN A 29 -7.44 -4.55 -4.42
CA ASN A 29 -6.61 -3.42 -4.87
C ASN A 29 -7.35 -2.07 -4.73
N ILE A 30 -8.62 -2.02 -5.16
CA ILE A 30 -9.43 -0.79 -5.07
C ILE A 30 -9.65 -0.41 -3.61
N ARG A 31 -9.94 -1.39 -2.75
CA ARG A 31 -10.15 -1.15 -1.32
C ARG A 31 -8.89 -0.62 -0.67
N ALA A 32 -7.73 -1.19 -0.99
CA ALA A 32 -6.43 -0.75 -0.48
C ALA A 32 -6.19 0.74 -0.82
N GLY A 33 -6.33 1.13 -2.09
CA GLY A 33 -6.18 2.52 -2.52
C GLY A 33 -7.19 3.47 -1.87
N LYS A 34 -8.45 3.03 -1.68
CA LYS A 34 -9.46 3.85 -0.97
C LYS A 34 -9.08 4.13 0.47
N ILE A 35 -8.54 3.15 1.20
CA ILE A 35 -8.12 3.33 2.59
C ILE A 35 -7.00 4.36 2.68
N ILE A 36 -6.02 4.29 1.77
CA ILE A 36 -4.93 5.27 1.68
C ILE A 36 -5.50 6.67 1.42
N GLY A 37 -6.33 6.82 0.39
CA GLY A 37 -6.97 8.09 0.05
C GLY A 37 -7.80 8.67 1.21
N ASP A 38 -8.59 7.84 1.89
CA ASP A 38 -9.41 8.30 3.03
C ASP A 38 -8.55 8.78 4.22
N THR A 39 -7.37 8.18 4.41
CA THR A 39 -6.43 8.55 5.49
C THR A 39 -5.89 9.97 5.29
N VAL A 40 -5.44 10.28 4.07
CA VAL A 40 -4.84 11.58 3.75
C VAL A 40 -5.87 12.65 3.35
N ARG A 41 -7.08 12.27 2.91
CA ARG A 41 -8.11 13.20 2.42
C ARG A 41 -8.37 14.41 3.33
N SER A 42 -8.31 14.20 4.64
CA SER A 42 -8.61 15.26 5.60
C SER A 42 -7.47 16.25 5.82
N THR A 43 -6.28 16.00 5.29
CA THR A 43 -5.13 16.92 5.35
C THR A 43 -5.09 17.89 4.17
N LEU A 44 -5.98 17.71 3.18
CA LEU A 44 -6.03 18.54 1.98
C LEU A 44 -6.50 19.98 2.25
N GLY A 45 -5.71 20.94 1.76
CA GLY A 45 -6.05 22.36 1.70
C GLY A 45 -5.67 23.17 2.94
N PRO A 46 -5.94 24.49 2.95
CA PRO A 46 -5.45 25.41 3.99
C PRO A 46 -6.09 25.21 5.37
N LYS A 47 -7.13 24.36 5.46
CA LYS A 47 -7.77 23.93 6.70
C LYS A 47 -7.65 22.41 6.89
N GLY A 48 -6.65 21.80 6.28
CA GLY A 48 -6.31 20.39 6.49
C GLY A 48 -6.11 20.11 7.97
N MET A 49 -6.61 18.97 8.42
CA MET A 49 -6.47 18.53 9.81
C MET A 49 -5.16 17.77 9.99
N ASP A 50 -4.38 18.19 10.97
CA ASP A 50 -3.20 17.44 11.40
C ASP A 50 -3.58 16.00 11.79
N LYS A 51 -2.66 15.07 11.52
CA LYS A 51 -2.71 13.70 11.98
C LYS A 51 -1.71 13.53 13.11
N MET A 52 -2.14 12.84 14.16
CA MET A 52 -1.25 12.35 15.20
C MET A 52 -0.95 10.89 14.87
N LEU A 53 0.30 10.63 14.54
CA LEU A 53 0.85 9.31 14.26
C LEU A 53 1.59 8.87 15.51
N VAL A 54 1.37 7.63 15.93
CA VAL A 54 1.99 7.05 17.12
C VAL A 54 2.58 5.72 16.72
N ASP A 55 3.89 5.58 16.88
CA ASP A 55 4.59 4.36 16.53
C ASP A 55 4.45 3.27 17.62
N SER A 56 5.07 2.11 17.38
CA SER A 56 5.06 1.00 18.34
C SER A 56 5.88 1.26 19.62
N MET A 57 6.81 2.22 19.60
CA MET A 57 7.67 2.60 20.73
C MET A 57 7.05 3.72 21.58
N GLY A 58 5.98 4.37 21.08
CA GLY A 58 5.28 5.48 21.71
C GLY A 58 5.77 6.87 21.25
N ASP A 59 6.61 6.94 20.23
CA ASP A 59 7.01 8.19 19.60
C ASP A 59 5.81 8.78 18.84
N VAL A 60 5.65 10.11 18.95
CA VAL A 60 4.50 10.83 18.42
C VAL A 60 4.94 11.84 17.38
N VAL A 61 4.41 11.71 16.17
CA VAL A 61 4.59 12.66 15.08
C VAL A 61 3.24 13.32 14.77
N ILE A 62 3.20 14.65 14.77
CA ILE A 62 2.02 15.41 14.38
C ILE A 62 2.33 16.15 13.09
N THR A 63 1.60 15.83 12.02
CA THR A 63 1.83 16.42 10.71
C THR A 63 0.55 16.45 9.87
N ASN A 64 0.44 17.40 8.94
CA ASN A 64 -0.55 17.37 7.87
C ASN A 64 0.06 17.02 6.50
N ASP A 65 1.37 16.80 6.44
CA ASP A 65 2.04 16.47 5.20
C ASP A 65 1.69 15.03 4.76
N GLY A 66 1.12 14.92 3.56
CA GLY A 66 0.63 13.66 3.02
C GLY A 66 1.75 12.62 2.89
N ALA A 67 2.92 13.01 2.37
CA ALA A 67 4.04 12.09 2.20
C ALA A 67 4.54 11.56 3.56
N THR A 68 4.76 12.43 4.54
CA THR A 68 5.17 12.02 5.88
C THR A 68 4.15 11.07 6.53
N ILE A 69 2.84 11.31 6.34
CA ILE A 69 1.80 10.41 6.85
C ILE A 69 1.92 9.03 6.22
N LEU A 70 2.10 8.96 4.89
CA LEU A 70 2.18 7.69 4.18
C LEU A 70 3.46 6.91 4.52
N ASN A 71 4.58 7.60 4.73
CA ASN A 71 5.86 6.97 5.08
C ASN A 71 5.87 6.36 6.49
N GLU A 72 5.08 6.90 7.41
CA GLU A 72 4.95 6.38 8.77
C GLU A 72 3.94 5.22 8.85
N MET A 73 3.15 4.97 7.80
CA MET A 73 2.16 3.89 7.77
C MET A 73 2.83 2.55 7.41
N ASP A 74 2.63 1.55 8.26
CA ASP A 74 3.00 0.17 7.95
C ASP A 74 1.93 -0.48 7.03
N VAL A 75 2.28 -0.68 5.75
CA VAL A 75 1.36 -1.13 4.70
C VAL A 75 1.87 -2.42 4.05
N GLU A 76 1.13 -3.51 4.23
CA GLU A 76 1.47 -4.83 3.67
C GLU A 76 0.90 -5.07 2.26
N HIS A 77 -0.12 -4.31 1.85
CA HIS A 77 -0.84 -4.58 0.61
C HIS A 77 -0.10 -3.95 -0.58
N PRO A 78 0.37 -4.73 -1.59
CA PRO A 78 1.23 -4.22 -2.66
C PRO A 78 0.53 -3.17 -3.53
N GLY A 79 -0.80 -3.28 -3.69
CA GLY A 79 -1.61 -2.26 -4.36
C GLY A 79 -1.66 -0.90 -3.65
N ALA A 80 -1.47 -0.86 -2.33
CA ALA A 80 -1.40 0.39 -1.57
C ALA A 80 0.03 0.93 -1.51
N GLU A 81 1.03 0.06 -1.38
CA GLU A 81 2.45 0.42 -1.44
C GLU A 81 2.78 1.15 -2.76
N MET A 82 2.30 0.65 -3.90
CA MET A 82 2.43 1.36 -5.18
C MET A 82 1.84 2.77 -5.19
N VAL A 83 0.78 3.04 -4.42
CA VAL A 83 0.16 4.38 -4.34
C VAL A 83 1.03 5.30 -3.48
N ILE A 84 1.61 4.76 -2.41
CA ILE A 84 2.53 5.50 -1.53
C ILE A 84 3.78 5.92 -2.31
N GLU A 85 4.40 5.01 -3.06
CA GLU A 85 5.58 5.32 -3.90
C GLU A 85 5.30 6.45 -4.90
N VAL A 86 4.09 6.50 -5.47
CA VAL A 86 3.68 7.59 -6.38
C VAL A 86 3.59 8.92 -5.62
N ALA A 87 3.04 8.92 -4.41
CA ALA A 87 2.94 10.12 -3.58
C ALA A 87 4.32 10.60 -3.11
N GLU A 88 5.22 9.69 -2.74
CA GLU A 88 6.62 9.99 -2.42
C GLU A 88 7.35 10.62 -3.62
N THR A 89 7.21 10.01 -4.80
CA THR A 89 7.80 10.55 -6.04
C THR A 89 7.26 11.96 -6.34
N GLN A 90 5.97 12.19 -6.10
CA GLN A 90 5.35 13.51 -6.29
C GLN A 90 5.93 14.57 -5.34
N GLU A 91 6.25 14.18 -4.10
CA GLU A 91 6.92 15.04 -3.11
C GLU A 91 8.36 15.36 -3.55
N GLU A 92 9.13 14.38 -4.01
CA GLU A 92 10.51 14.59 -4.44
C GLU A 92 10.62 15.52 -5.65
N GLU A 93 9.70 15.40 -6.61
CA GLU A 93 9.75 16.15 -7.87
C GLU A 93 9.18 17.58 -7.74
N VAL A 94 8.10 17.75 -6.96
CA VAL A 94 7.33 19.02 -6.93
C VAL A 94 7.18 19.60 -5.52
N GLY A 95 7.27 18.77 -4.47
CA GLY A 95 7.15 19.17 -3.07
C GLY A 95 5.75 19.62 -2.65
N ASP A 96 4.72 19.31 -3.46
CA ASP A 96 3.30 19.54 -3.16
C ASP A 96 2.45 18.56 -3.98
N GLY A 97 1.18 18.41 -3.62
CA GLY A 97 0.21 17.59 -4.34
C GLY A 97 0.19 16.12 -3.92
N THR A 98 0.95 15.73 -2.89
CA THR A 98 1.02 14.36 -2.34
C THR A 98 -0.32 13.83 -1.85
N THR A 99 -1.22 14.71 -1.41
CA THR A 99 -2.58 14.36 -0.96
C THR A 99 -3.59 14.30 -2.12
N THR A 100 -3.23 14.80 -3.29
CA THR A 100 -4.11 14.88 -4.48
C THR A 100 -3.78 13.82 -5.55
N ALA A 101 -2.51 13.38 -5.60
CA ALA A 101 -2.04 12.30 -6.46
C ALA A 101 -2.67 10.95 -6.08
#